data_AF-A0A085WRY5-F1
#
_entry.id   AF-A0A085WRY5-F1
#
_cell.length_a   1.000
_cell.length_b   1.000
_cell.length_c   1.000
_cell.angle_alpha   90.00
_cell.angle_beta   90.00
_cell.angle_gamma   90.00
#
_symmetry.space_group_name_H-M   'P 1'
#
loop_
_entity.id
_entity.type
_entity.pdbx_description
1 polymer ?
#
loop_
_entity_poly.entity_id
_entity_poly.type
_entity_poly.pdbx_seq_one_letter_code
_entity_poly.pdbx_strand_id
1 'polypeptide(L)'
;MLRKLDENLWVAEQPLRFLGLSVGARMTVIRLSDGGLWVHSPLRLLPERKEAVEALGPVRFLVAPNKFHHLFIGEWMAAYPQALAYAAPGLPEKRKDLRFHAVLSEQAPAEWAGQLEALPWRGAPLLSETAFFHRPSRTLVLTDTVHNIGPNATALTRFFFRAFGGYGRMAPSLPERLAIRDRAAVRGNVDAILQWDFQRVIMAHGHIVERDGAQALRQAYAWL
;
A
#
# COMPACT_ATOMS: atom_id res chain seq x y z
N MET A 1 -6.18 15.98 3.13
CA MET A 1 -6.13 16.01 4.61
C MET A 1 -5.86 14.61 5.15
N LEU A 2 -5.26 14.51 6.34
CA LEU A 2 -4.99 13.24 7.01
C LEU A 2 -6.21 12.83 7.82
N ARG A 3 -6.70 11.60 7.63
CA ARG A 3 -7.89 11.04 8.28
C ARG A 3 -7.47 9.89 9.19
N LYS A 4 -7.83 9.97 10.47
CA LYS A 4 -7.61 8.89 11.44
C LYS A 4 -8.55 7.73 11.14
N LEU A 5 -8.02 6.51 11.08
CA LEU A 5 -8.80 5.27 10.93
C LEU A 5 -8.84 4.46 12.22
N ASP A 6 -7.76 4.50 12.98
CA ASP A 6 -7.60 3.75 14.22
C ASP A 6 -6.65 4.50 15.15
N GLU A 7 -6.44 3.97 16.35
CA GLU A 7 -5.31 4.40 17.16
C GLU A 7 -3.99 4.16 16.40
N ASN A 8 -3.15 5.19 16.33
CA ASN A 8 -1.87 5.13 15.65
C ASN A 8 -1.91 4.81 14.13
N LEU A 9 -3.08 4.94 13.48
CA LEU A 9 -3.24 4.68 12.05
C LEU A 9 -4.05 5.78 11.36
N TRP A 10 -3.47 6.37 10.31
CA TRP A 10 -4.08 7.40 9.50
C TRP A 10 -3.89 7.15 8.00
N VAL A 11 -4.76 7.75 7.19
CA VAL A 11 -4.63 7.76 5.73
C VAL A 11 -4.81 9.17 5.18
N ALA A 12 -4.14 9.46 4.07
CA ALA A 12 -4.41 10.63 3.26
C ALA A 12 -4.63 10.20 1.82
N GLU A 13 -5.47 10.94 1.11
CA GLU A 13 -5.81 10.66 -0.28
C GLU A 13 -5.52 11.89 -1.14
N GLN A 14 -5.27 11.65 -2.43
CA GLN A 14 -5.25 12.71 -3.44
C GLN A 14 -5.75 12.17 -4.78
N PRO A 15 -6.24 13.07 -5.67
CA PRO A 15 -6.49 12.71 -7.06
C PRO A 15 -5.20 12.23 -7.74
N LEU A 16 -5.32 11.15 -8.51
CA LEU A 16 -4.29 10.66 -9.40
C LEU A 16 -4.97 10.08 -10.64
N ARG A 17 -4.39 10.35 -11.81
CA ARG A 17 -4.80 9.72 -13.07
C ARG A 17 -3.72 8.77 -13.55
N PHE A 18 -4.12 7.58 -13.97
CA PHE A 18 -3.25 6.58 -14.58
C PHE A 18 -3.90 6.11 -15.88
N LEU A 19 -3.20 6.30 -17.01
CA LEU A 19 -3.72 5.99 -18.36
C LEU A 19 -5.12 6.59 -18.62
N GLY A 20 -5.36 7.82 -18.14
CA GLY A 20 -6.65 8.52 -18.29
C GLY A 20 -7.72 8.13 -17.26
N LEU A 21 -7.53 7.07 -16.47
CA LEU A 21 -8.45 6.65 -15.41
C LEU A 21 -8.20 7.44 -14.12
N SER A 22 -9.26 7.94 -13.49
CA SER A 22 -9.18 8.62 -12.19
C SER A 22 -9.26 7.60 -11.06
N VAL A 23 -8.10 7.07 -10.65
CA VAL A 23 -7.99 6.00 -9.65
C VAL A 23 -7.65 6.50 -8.24
N GLY A 24 -7.21 7.76 -8.13
CA GLY A 24 -6.75 8.32 -6.85
C GLY A 24 -5.44 7.67 -6.38
N ALA A 25 -4.92 8.13 -5.26
CA ALA A 25 -3.81 7.49 -4.55
C ALA A 25 -3.99 7.68 -3.05
N ARG A 26 -3.45 6.75 -2.26
CA ARG A 26 -3.52 6.76 -0.81
C ARG A 26 -2.13 6.61 -0.20
N MET A 27 -1.86 7.44 0.80
CA MET A 27 -0.76 7.27 1.74
C MET A 27 -1.31 6.77 3.06
N THR A 28 -0.56 5.87 3.70
CA THR A 28 -0.85 5.38 5.05
C THR A 28 0.25 5.86 5.98
N VAL A 29 -0.13 6.37 7.15
CA VAL A 29 0.80 6.79 8.21
C VAL A 29 0.49 5.96 9.44
N ILE A 30 1.51 5.32 9.99
CA ILE A 30 1.44 4.54 11.23
C ILE A 30 2.40 5.15 12.24
N ARG A 31 1.95 5.33 13.47
CA ARG A 31 2.83 5.70 14.58
C ARG A 31 3.25 4.44 15.34
N LEU A 32 4.54 4.19 15.40
CA LEU A 32 5.11 3.05 16.10
C LEU A 32 5.16 3.31 17.62
N SER A 33 5.42 2.26 18.39
CA SER A 33 5.49 2.30 19.85
C SER A 33 6.53 3.28 20.42
N ASP A 34 7.57 3.59 19.65
CA ASP A 34 8.61 4.57 20.01
C ASP A 34 8.21 6.03 19.67
N GLY A 35 7.01 6.23 19.13
CA GLY A 35 6.49 7.53 18.69
C GLY A 35 6.90 7.92 17.26
N GLY A 36 7.79 7.15 16.62
CA GLY A 36 8.22 7.38 15.25
C GLY A 36 7.15 7.05 14.22
N LEU A 37 7.12 7.80 13.13
CA LEU A 37 6.18 7.60 12.03
C LEU A 37 6.77 6.74 10.93
N TRP A 38 5.94 5.80 10.49
CA TRP A 38 6.10 4.96 9.32
C TRP A 38 5.14 5.43 8.24
N VAL A 39 5.68 5.93 7.13
CA VAL A 39 4.91 6.55 6.05
C VAL A 39 5.02 5.69 4.80
N HIS A 40 3.88 5.17 4.34
CA HIS A 40 3.79 4.23 3.23
C HIS A 40 3.07 4.83 2.04
N SER A 41 3.62 4.60 0.84
CA SER A 41 3.15 5.17 -0.43
C SER A 41 2.96 6.69 -0.32
N PRO A 42 4.03 7.46 -0.07
CA PRO A 42 3.90 8.89 0.18
C PRO A 42 3.22 9.61 -0.99
N LEU A 43 2.31 10.51 -0.67
CA LEU A 43 1.69 11.43 -1.63
C LEU A 43 2.54 12.69 -1.81
N ARG A 44 2.15 13.61 -2.70
CA ARG A 44 2.88 14.88 -2.89
C ARG A 44 3.09 15.60 -1.56
N LEU A 45 4.29 16.09 -1.27
CA LEU A 45 4.55 16.75 0.01
C LEU A 45 4.10 18.21 -0.03
N LEU A 46 2.82 18.45 0.22
CA LEU A 46 2.25 19.80 0.36
C LEU A 46 2.54 20.34 1.78
N PRO A 47 2.69 21.66 1.98
CA PRO A 47 2.96 22.25 3.30
C PRO A 47 2.00 21.79 4.39
N GLU A 48 0.69 21.78 4.11
CA GLU A 48 -0.34 21.35 5.05
C GLU A 48 -0.28 19.85 5.35
N ARG A 49 0.19 19.03 4.41
CA ARG A 49 0.40 17.59 4.62
C ARG A 49 1.63 17.34 5.47
N LYS A 50 2.70 18.10 5.23
CA LYS A 50 3.93 18.06 6.02
C LYS A 50 3.63 18.39 7.48
N GLU A 51 2.96 19.52 7.72
CA GLU A 51 2.56 19.96 9.06
C GLU A 51 1.65 18.94 9.75
N ALA A 52 0.64 18.42 9.06
CA ALA A 52 -0.27 17.43 9.62
C ALA A 52 0.42 16.11 10.01
N VAL A 53 1.46 15.70 9.27
CA VAL A 53 2.23 14.50 9.60
C VAL A 53 3.19 14.77 10.76
N GLU A 54 3.90 15.91 10.77
CA GLU A 54 4.81 16.27 11.85
C GLU A 54 4.11 16.45 13.20
N ALA A 55 2.85 16.88 13.19
CA ALA A 55 2.01 16.94 14.38
C ALA A 55 1.74 15.57 15.03
N LEU A 56 1.95 14.46 14.31
CA LEU A 56 1.77 13.11 14.86
C LEU A 56 3.04 12.55 15.52
N GLY A 57 4.22 13.01 15.11
CA GLY A 57 5.52 12.50 15.55
C GLY A 57 6.63 12.66 14.49
N PRO A 58 7.88 12.28 14.81
CA PRO A 58 9.00 12.35 13.87
C PRO A 58 8.87 11.30 12.77
N VAL A 59 9.02 11.70 11.51
CA VAL A 59 9.09 10.76 10.37
C VAL A 59 10.41 9.99 10.45
N ARG A 60 10.32 8.69 10.77
CA ARG A 60 11.48 7.79 10.88
C ARG A 60 11.64 6.90 9.67
N PHE A 61 10.53 6.54 9.03
CA PHE A 61 10.53 5.54 7.96
C PHE A 61 9.67 5.97 6.79
N LEU A 62 10.24 5.83 5.59
CA LEU A 62 9.56 6.07 4.31
C LEU A 62 9.53 4.77 3.53
N VAL A 63 8.35 4.35 3.07
CA VAL A 63 8.18 3.06 2.41
C VAL A 63 7.58 3.25 1.03
N ALA A 64 8.34 2.88 0.00
CA ALA A 64 7.85 2.71 -1.36
C ALA A 64 7.47 1.23 -1.56
N PRO A 65 6.16 0.91 -1.57
CA PRO A 65 5.70 -0.47 -1.39
C PRO A 65 5.70 -1.30 -2.66
N ASN A 66 5.83 -0.68 -3.82
CA ASN A 66 5.87 -1.37 -5.11
C ASN A 66 6.53 -0.48 -6.19
N LYS A 67 6.54 -0.96 -7.44
CA LYS A 67 7.14 -0.25 -8.58
C LYS A 67 6.29 0.90 -9.15
N PHE A 68 5.14 1.22 -8.59
CA PHE A 68 4.23 2.28 -9.08
C PHE A 68 3.90 3.35 -8.01
N HIS A 69 3.79 2.97 -6.74
CA HIS A 69 3.43 3.82 -5.59
C HIS A 69 4.64 4.47 -4.89
N HIS A 70 5.62 4.89 -5.69
CA HIS A 70 6.86 5.54 -5.23
C HIS A 70 6.98 6.99 -5.73
N LEU A 71 5.94 7.53 -6.38
CA LEU A 71 6.04 8.74 -7.21
C LEU A 71 6.61 9.94 -6.44
N PHE A 72 6.19 10.12 -5.19
CA PHE A 72 6.58 11.28 -4.39
C PHE A 72 7.63 10.97 -3.32
N ILE A 73 8.14 9.74 -3.22
CA ILE A 73 9.05 9.37 -2.12
C ILE A 73 10.34 10.21 -2.12
N GLY A 74 10.81 10.67 -3.29
CA GLY A 74 11.99 11.54 -3.38
C GLY A 74 11.80 12.89 -2.66
N GLU A 75 10.61 13.50 -2.76
CA GLU A 75 10.28 14.75 -2.05
C GLU A 75 10.35 14.54 -0.54
N TRP A 76 9.85 13.39 -0.06
CA TRP A 76 9.88 13.03 1.36
C TRP A 76 11.29 12.73 1.85
N MET A 77 12.10 12.00 1.08
CA MET A 77 13.50 11.74 1.44
C MET A 77 14.30 13.04 1.55
N ALA A 78 14.05 14.01 0.66
CA ALA A 78 14.70 15.31 0.72
C ALA A 78 14.25 16.14 1.94
N ALA A 79 12.97 16.09 2.29
CA ALA A 79 12.42 16.81 3.45
C ALA A 79 12.79 16.17 4.80
N TYR A 80 12.99 14.85 4.82
CA TYR A 80 13.30 14.07 6.01
C TYR A 80 14.59 13.26 5.82
N PRO A 81 15.76 13.92 5.72
CA PRO A 81 17.03 13.25 5.38
C PRO A 81 17.50 12.23 6.44
N GLN A 82 16.96 12.29 7.66
CA GLN A 82 17.22 11.34 8.74
C GLN A 82 16.31 10.10 8.70
N ALA A 83 15.24 10.13 7.89
CA ALA A 83 14.33 9.00 7.76
C ALA A 83 14.96 7.88 6.91
N LEU A 84 14.79 6.63 7.33
CA LEU A 84 15.25 5.47 6.58
C LEU A 84 14.23 5.12 5.50
N ALA A 85 14.65 5.18 4.24
CA ALA A 85 13.80 4.90 3.09
C ALA A 85 13.93 3.43 2.64
N TYR A 86 12.82 2.70 2.66
CA TYR A 86 12.73 1.31 2.22
C TYR A 86 12.02 1.23 0.86
N ALA A 87 12.54 0.37 -0.01
CA ALA A 87 12.00 0.13 -1.34
C ALA A 87 11.56 -1.32 -1.51
N ALA A 88 10.47 -1.53 -2.22
CA ALA A 88 10.10 -2.86 -2.66
C ALA A 88 11.15 -3.47 -3.61
N PRO A 89 11.23 -4.81 -3.70
CA PRO A 89 12.15 -5.48 -4.61
C PRO A 89 12.04 -4.96 -6.05
N GLY A 90 13.17 -4.74 -6.72
CA GLY A 90 13.20 -4.27 -8.10
C GLY A 90 12.93 -2.76 -8.31
N LEU A 91 12.60 -2.01 -7.26
CA LEU A 91 12.43 -0.56 -7.36
C LEU A 91 13.76 0.22 -7.42
N PRO A 92 14.83 -0.12 -6.68
CA PRO A 92 16.11 0.58 -6.79
C PRO A 92 16.68 0.60 -8.22
N GLU A 93 16.44 -0.43 -9.01
CA GLU A 93 16.85 -0.55 -10.40
C GLU A 93 16.08 0.41 -11.32
N LYS A 94 14.82 0.71 -10.96
CA LYS A 94 13.95 1.68 -11.65
C LYS A 94 14.25 3.12 -11.22
N ARG A 95 14.59 3.34 -9.94
CA ARG A 95 14.82 4.66 -9.33
C ARG A 95 16.28 4.84 -8.92
N LYS A 96 17.18 4.77 -9.91
CA LYS A 96 18.63 4.99 -9.73
C LYS A 96 18.98 6.40 -9.26
N ASP A 97 18.06 7.34 -9.40
CA ASP A 97 18.14 8.70 -8.89
C ASP A 97 17.97 8.79 -7.36
N LEU A 98 17.45 7.75 -6.70
CA LEU A 98 17.24 7.69 -5.26
C LEU A 98 18.15 6.66 -4.60
N ARG A 99 18.57 6.95 -3.36
CA ARG A 99 19.34 6.02 -2.52
C ARG A 99 18.46 5.49 -1.40
N PHE A 100 18.01 4.25 -1.53
CA PHE A 100 17.24 3.58 -0.49
C PHE A 100 18.18 3.02 0.59
N HIS A 101 17.73 3.05 1.83
CA HIS A 101 18.42 2.43 2.96
C HIS A 101 18.48 0.91 2.79
N ALA A 102 17.35 0.28 2.45
CA ALA A 102 17.26 -1.15 2.23
C ALA A 102 16.11 -1.53 1.31
N VAL A 103 16.18 -2.77 0.80
CA VAL A 103 15.07 -3.41 0.08
C VAL A 103 14.22 -4.19 1.07
N LEU A 104 12.89 -4.08 0.94
CA LEU A 104 11.93 -4.79 1.76
C LEU A 104 12.07 -6.31 1.60
N SER A 105 12.01 -7.01 2.72
CA SER A 105 12.12 -8.47 2.81
C SER A 105 11.05 -9.02 3.76
N GLU A 106 11.00 -10.34 3.91
CA GLU A 106 10.12 -10.99 4.89
C GLU A 106 10.57 -10.77 6.33
N GLN A 107 11.86 -10.49 6.53
CA GLN A 107 12.39 -10.09 7.80
C GLN A 107 12.08 -8.61 8.02
N ALA A 108 11.16 -8.33 8.93
CA ALA A 108 10.89 -6.97 9.38
C ALA A 108 12.14 -6.38 10.05
N PRO A 109 12.55 -5.15 9.69
CA PRO A 109 13.54 -4.39 10.44
C PRO A 109 13.22 -4.33 11.94
N ALA A 110 14.27 -4.36 12.78
CA ALA A 110 14.15 -4.42 14.23
C ALA A 110 13.32 -3.26 14.80
N GLU A 111 13.31 -2.12 14.10
CA GLU A 111 12.65 -0.89 14.51
C GLU A 111 11.12 -0.97 14.49
N TRP A 112 10.53 -1.85 13.67
CA TRP A 112 9.09 -2.07 13.64
C TRP A 112 8.69 -3.55 13.73
N ALA A 113 9.66 -4.43 13.96
CA ALA A 113 9.44 -5.85 14.21
C ALA A 113 8.43 -6.05 15.35
N GLY A 114 7.51 -7.00 15.18
CA GLY A 114 6.44 -7.27 16.14
C GLY A 114 5.27 -6.27 16.12
N GLN A 115 5.38 -5.17 15.37
CA GLN A 115 4.27 -4.23 15.14
C GLN A 115 3.76 -4.31 13.69
N LEU A 116 4.69 -4.37 12.73
CA LEU A 116 4.43 -4.47 11.31
C LEU A 116 5.12 -5.70 10.72
N GLU A 117 4.33 -6.66 10.26
CA GLU A 117 4.82 -7.74 9.40
C GLU A 117 4.90 -7.26 7.97
N ALA A 118 5.88 -7.75 7.22
CA ALA A 118 6.06 -7.45 5.81
C ALA A 118 6.14 -8.75 5.01
N LEU A 119 5.47 -8.80 3.86
CA LEU A 119 5.53 -9.93 2.95
C LEU A 119 5.66 -9.42 1.51
N PRO A 120 6.86 -9.47 0.91
CA PRO A 120 7.03 -9.23 -0.51
C PRO A 120 6.20 -10.22 -1.33
N TRP A 121 5.40 -9.66 -2.25
CA TRP A 121 4.51 -10.40 -3.12
C TRP A 121 5.29 -11.07 -4.25
N ARG A 122 5.25 -12.40 -4.30
CA ARG A 122 5.93 -13.24 -5.27
C ARG A 122 5.03 -13.52 -6.48
N GLY A 123 5.61 -13.90 -7.60
CA GLY A 123 4.88 -14.26 -8.82
C GLY A 123 4.26 -13.11 -9.63
N ALA A 124 4.39 -11.86 -9.18
CA ALA A 124 3.91 -10.66 -9.88
C ALA A 124 5.02 -9.58 -10.01
N PRO A 125 6.13 -9.85 -10.73
CA PRO A 125 7.33 -9.01 -10.73
C PRO A 125 7.14 -7.62 -11.35
N LEU A 126 6.08 -7.43 -12.15
CA LEU A 126 5.73 -6.13 -12.72
C LEU A 126 5.32 -5.12 -11.63
N LEU A 127 4.45 -5.54 -10.72
CA LEU A 127 4.05 -4.73 -9.55
C LEU A 127 5.17 -4.76 -8.50
N SER A 128 5.62 -5.96 -8.14
CA SER A 128 6.60 -6.18 -7.07
C SER A 128 6.17 -5.52 -5.76
N GLU A 129 4.94 -5.78 -5.35
CA GLU A 129 4.35 -5.20 -4.14
C GLU A 129 4.87 -5.86 -2.87
N THR A 130 4.88 -5.15 -1.75
CA THR A 130 5.04 -5.71 -0.41
C THR A 130 3.78 -5.46 0.39
N ALA A 131 3.15 -6.52 0.88
CA ALA A 131 2.02 -6.44 1.79
C ALA A 131 2.51 -6.17 3.21
N PHE A 132 1.78 -5.37 3.97
CA PHE A 132 2.08 -5.10 5.37
C PHE A 132 0.91 -5.41 6.29
N PHE A 133 1.18 -5.98 7.47
CA PHE A 133 0.17 -6.19 8.49
C PHE A 133 0.51 -5.46 9.77
N HIS A 134 -0.28 -4.44 10.08
CA HIS A 134 -0.20 -3.70 11.33
C HIS A 134 -1.00 -4.46 12.40
N ARG A 135 -0.27 -5.13 13.29
CA ARG A 135 -0.85 -5.99 14.33
C ARG A 135 -1.77 -5.23 15.29
N PRO A 136 -1.39 -4.07 15.86
CA PRO A 136 -2.23 -3.38 16.85
C PRO A 136 -3.63 -3.01 16.34
N SER A 137 -3.72 -2.51 15.11
CA SER A 137 -5.02 -2.12 14.51
C SER A 137 -5.65 -3.22 13.65
N ARG A 138 -5.08 -4.44 13.66
CA ARG A 138 -5.51 -5.58 12.84
C ARG A 138 -5.78 -5.19 11.39
N THR A 139 -4.85 -4.46 10.78
CA THR A 139 -5.03 -3.84 9.47
C THR A 139 -4.00 -4.35 8.47
N LEU A 140 -4.48 -4.92 7.37
CA LEU A 140 -3.69 -5.24 6.19
C LEU A 140 -3.57 -3.99 5.31
N VAL A 141 -2.36 -3.67 4.90
CA VAL A 141 -2.04 -2.55 4.00
C VAL A 141 -1.45 -3.11 2.72
N LEU A 142 -2.17 -2.84 1.62
CA LEU A 142 -1.86 -3.22 0.25
C LEU A 142 -1.82 -1.96 -0.64
N THR A 143 -1.42 -2.14 -1.90
CA THR A 143 -1.49 -1.12 -2.94
C THR A 143 -2.30 -1.55 -4.16
N ASP A 144 -1.64 -2.10 -5.18
CA ASP A 144 -2.20 -2.48 -6.50
C ASP A 144 -2.58 -3.96 -6.57
N THR A 145 -2.19 -4.79 -5.60
CA THR A 145 -2.61 -6.20 -5.56
C THR A 145 -4.13 -6.35 -5.56
N VAL A 146 -4.85 -5.39 -4.96
CA VAL A 146 -6.31 -5.30 -4.99
C VAL A 146 -6.80 -3.86 -5.15
N HIS A 147 -7.97 -3.75 -5.77
CA HIS A 147 -8.70 -2.51 -5.99
C HIS A 147 -10.09 -2.62 -5.39
N ASN A 148 -10.69 -1.52 -4.91
CA ASN A 148 -12.09 -1.51 -4.46
C ASN A 148 -12.85 -0.29 -5.01
N ILE A 149 -12.99 -0.23 -6.33
CA ILE A 149 -13.55 0.93 -7.02
C ILE A 149 -15.07 0.94 -6.92
N GLY A 150 -15.61 2.02 -6.35
CA GLY A 150 -17.04 2.20 -6.10
C GLY A 150 -17.74 3.22 -7.00
N PRO A 151 -18.99 3.58 -6.67
CA PRO A 151 -19.80 4.54 -7.43
C PRO A 151 -19.21 5.96 -7.47
N ASN A 152 -18.35 6.31 -6.50
CA ASN A 152 -17.71 7.62 -6.40
C ASN A 152 -16.63 7.87 -7.47
N ALA A 153 -16.23 6.83 -8.22
CA ALA A 153 -15.28 6.97 -9.32
C ALA A 153 -15.92 7.64 -10.56
N THR A 154 -15.09 8.22 -11.44
CA THR A 154 -15.57 8.83 -12.69
C THR A 154 -16.22 7.81 -13.62
N ALA A 155 -17.11 8.27 -14.52
CA ALA A 155 -17.84 7.37 -15.43
C ALA A 155 -16.91 6.44 -16.23
N LEU A 156 -15.80 6.96 -16.76
CA LEU A 156 -14.80 6.18 -17.46
C LEU A 156 -14.15 5.11 -16.57
N THR A 157 -13.77 5.47 -15.35
CA THR A 157 -13.17 4.54 -14.38
C THR A 157 -14.17 3.45 -13.98
N ARG A 158 -15.43 3.80 -13.74
CA ARG A 158 -16.49 2.82 -13.46
C ARG A 158 -16.69 1.86 -14.63
N PHE A 159 -16.74 2.37 -15.86
CA PHE A 159 -16.86 1.55 -17.06
C PHE A 159 -15.70 0.54 -17.15
N PHE A 160 -14.46 1.02 -16.96
CA PHE A 160 -13.28 0.17 -16.97
C PHE A 160 -13.36 -0.96 -15.93
N PHE A 161 -13.59 -0.66 -14.66
CA PHE A 161 -13.66 -1.69 -13.61
C PHE A 161 -14.90 -2.60 -13.71
N ARG A 162 -15.95 -2.19 -14.44
CA ARG A 162 -17.06 -3.09 -14.80
C ARG A 162 -16.66 -4.09 -15.88
N ALA A 163 -15.97 -3.62 -16.92
CA ALA A 163 -15.53 -4.46 -18.04
C ALA A 163 -14.34 -5.38 -17.66
N PHE A 164 -13.40 -4.85 -16.86
CA PHE A 164 -12.13 -5.49 -16.53
C PHE A 164 -12.05 -5.95 -15.07
N GLY A 165 -13.18 -5.99 -14.36
CA GLY A 165 -13.29 -6.55 -13.00
C GLY A 165 -12.96 -5.59 -11.86
N GLY A 166 -13.50 -5.90 -10.67
CA GLY A 166 -13.24 -5.14 -9.44
C GLY A 166 -14.18 -3.96 -9.18
N TYR A 167 -15.22 -3.74 -10.00
CA TYR A 167 -16.24 -2.75 -9.67
C TYR A 167 -17.15 -3.22 -8.52
N GLY A 168 -17.31 -2.37 -7.51
CA GLY A 168 -18.22 -2.59 -6.37
C GLY A 168 -17.76 -3.64 -5.36
N ARG A 169 -16.56 -4.19 -5.50
CA ARG A 169 -15.96 -5.13 -4.55
C ARG A 169 -14.43 -5.05 -4.58
N MET A 170 -13.80 -5.50 -3.50
CA MET A 170 -12.34 -5.67 -3.47
C MET A 170 -11.91 -6.83 -4.38
N ALA A 171 -11.08 -6.56 -5.39
CA ALA A 171 -10.49 -7.58 -6.26
C ALA A 171 -9.28 -7.03 -7.05
N PRO A 172 -8.35 -7.88 -7.50
CA PRO A 172 -7.45 -7.51 -8.58
C PRO A 172 -8.24 -7.27 -9.87
N SER A 173 -7.87 -6.25 -10.63
CA SER A 173 -8.36 -6.01 -11.98
C SER A 173 -7.80 -7.04 -12.96
N LEU A 174 -8.44 -7.22 -14.12
CA LEU A 174 -8.01 -8.17 -15.15
C LEU A 174 -6.56 -7.93 -15.61
N PRO A 175 -6.09 -6.69 -15.86
CA PRO A 175 -4.68 -6.44 -16.17
C PRO A 175 -3.72 -6.99 -15.11
N GLU A 176 -4.05 -6.86 -13.83
CA GLU A 176 -3.22 -7.35 -12.73
C GLU A 176 -3.21 -8.87 -12.67
N ARG A 177 -4.39 -9.49 -12.88
CA ARG A 177 -4.52 -10.94 -12.99
C ARG A 177 -3.68 -11.50 -14.14
N LEU A 178 -3.62 -10.78 -15.27
CA LEU A 178 -2.81 -11.15 -16.43
C LEU A 178 -1.31 -10.86 -16.24
N ALA A 179 -0.95 -9.92 -15.35
CA ALA A 179 0.43 -9.61 -15.02
C ALA A 179 1.07 -10.65 -14.07
N ILE A 180 0.29 -11.52 -13.44
CA ILE A 180 0.77 -12.65 -12.63
C ILE A 180 1.44 -13.68 -13.53
N ARG A 181 2.71 -13.98 -13.25
CA ARG A 181 3.55 -14.94 -13.98
C ARG A 181 3.61 -16.30 -13.29
N ASP A 182 3.45 -16.33 -11.98
CA ASP A 182 3.44 -17.55 -11.18
C ASP A 182 2.25 -17.51 -10.23
N ARG A 183 1.21 -18.28 -10.57
CA ARG A 183 -0.03 -18.36 -9.78
C ARG A 183 0.17 -19.12 -8.47
N ALA A 184 1.05 -20.12 -8.43
CA ALA A 184 1.32 -20.90 -7.23
C ALA A 184 2.04 -20.04 -6.19
N ALA A 185 3.00 -19.23 -6.61
CA ALA A 185 3.65 -18.26 -5.73
C ALA A 185 2.64 -17.23 -5.17
N VAL A 186 1.77 -16.67 -6.01
CA VAL A 186 0.72 -15.74 -5.55
C VAL A 186 -0.25 -16.42 -4.59
N ARG A 187 -0.68 -17.66 -4.89
CA ARG A 187 -1.51 -18.47 -3.99
C ARG A 187 -0.85 -18.63 -2.63
N GLY A 188 0.44 -18.98 -2.59
CA GLY A 188 1.21 -19.07 -1.36
C GLY A 188 1.28 -17.76 -0.57
N ASN A 189 1.46 -16.60 -1.24
CA ASN A 189 1.39 -15.30 -0.56
C ASN A 189 0.00 -15.03 0.03
N VAL A 190 -1.07 -15.29 -0.73
CA VAL A 190 -2.45 -15.10 -0.25
C VAL A 190 -2.72 -15.98 0.96
N ASP A 191 -2.33 -17.26 0.90
CA ASP A 191 -2.54 -18.21 2.00
C ASP A 191 -1.76 -17.83 3.26
N ALA A 192 -0.52 -17.32 3.10
CA ALA A 192 0.28 -16.79 4.20
C ALA A 192 -0.34 -15.53 4.83
N ILE A 193 -0.81 -14.58 4.00
CA ILE A 193 -1.49 -13.37 4.48
C ILE A 193 -2.76 -13.74 5.24
N LEU A 194 -3.52 -14.73 4.76
CA LEU A 194 -4.74 -15.21 5.42
C LEU A 194 -4.49 -15.87 6.79
N GLN A 195 -3.24 -16.18 7.16
CA GLN A 195 -2.88 -16.57 8.52
C GLN A 195 -2.77 -15.38 9.48
N TRP A 196 -2.66 -14.15 8.97
CA TRP A 196 -2.66 -12.96 9.81
C TRP A 196 -4.08 -12.63 10.28
N ASP A 197 -4.19 -12.15 11.52
CA ASP A 197 -5.47 -11.84 12.15
C ASP A 197 -5.94 -10.39 11.85
N PHE A 198 -6.16 -10.08 10.57
CA PHE A 198 -6.62 -8.75 10.13
C PHE A 198 -8.14 -8.67 9.90
N GLN A 199 -8.70 -7.50 10.19
CA GLN A 199 -10.11 -7.16 9.96
C GLN A 199 -10.29 -6.12 8.87
N ARG A 200 -9.34 -5.18 8.78
CA ARG A 200 -9.37 -4.06 7.83
C ARG A 200 -8.38 -4.31 6.70
N VAL A 201 -8.74 -3.88 5.49
CA VAL A 201 -7.82 -3.81 4.33
C VAL A 201 -7.79 -2.38 3.78
N ILE A 202 -6.62 -1.78 3.81
CA ILE A 202 -6.30 -0.53 3.11
C ILE A 202 -5.63 -0.92 1.79
N MET A 203 -6.09 -0.33 0.69
CA MET A 203 -5.44 -0.42 -0.62
C MET A 203 -5.15 0.97 -1.18
N ALA A 204 -4.45 1.12 -2.30
CA ALA A 204 -4.14 2.44 -2.83
C ALA A 204 -5.34 3.12 -3.52
N HIS A 205 -6.28 2.30 -4.02
CA HIS A 205 -7.32 2.75 -4.96
C HIS A 205 -8.72 2.30 -4.52
N GLY A 206 -9.65 3.25 -4.46
CA GLY A 206 -11.04 2.98 -4.08
C GLY A 206 -11.25 2.86 -2.58
N HIS A 207 -12.29 2.16 -2.14
CA HIS A 207 -12.76 2.17 -0.76
C HIS A 207 -11.93 1.26 0.16
N ILE A 208 -11.74 1.68 1.42
CA ILE A 208 -11.16 0.83 2.46
C ILE A 208 -12.20 -0.23 2.87
N VAL A 209 -11.76 -1.47 3.05
CA VAL A 209 -12.58 -2.53 3.64
C VAL A 209 -12.40 -2.44 5.16
N GLU A 210 -13.40 -1.95 5.88
CA GLU A 210 -13.29 -1.69 7.32
C GLU A 210 -13.42 -2.96 8.19
N ARG A 211 -14.12 -4.00 7.69
CA ARG A 211 -14.42 -5.25 8.39
C ARG A 211 -14.37 -6.43 7.43
N ASP A 212 -14.24 -7.64 7.96
CA ASP A 212 -14.24 -8.91 7.21
C ASP A 212 -13.16 -8.97 6.12
N GLY A 213 -12.04 -8.28 6.35
CA GLY A 213 -10.93 -8.18 5.40
C GLY A 213 -10.40 -9.52 4.91
N ALA A 214 -10.26 -10.50 5.81
CA ALA A 214 -9.82 -11.85 5.44
C ALA A 214 -10.81 -12.55 4.49
N GLN A 215 -12.13 -12.39 4.71
CA GLN A 215 -13.15 -12.92 3.80
C GLN A 215 -13.09 -12.21 2.45
N ALA A 216 -12.98 -10.89 2.44
CA ALA A 216 -12.86 -10.09 1.22
C ALA A 216 -11.61 -10.51 0.42
N LEU A 217 -10.46 -10.74 1.07
CA LEU A 217 -9.23 -11.16 0.40
C LEU A 217 -9.37 -12.57 -0.18
N ARG A 218 -9.99 -13.50 0.57
CA ARG A 218 -10.28 -14.85 0.08
C ARG A 218 -11.16 -14.81 -1.17
N GLN A 219 -12.18 -13.96 -1.20
CA GLN A 219 -13.05 -13.78 -2.37
C GLN A 219 -12.31 -13.13 -3.55
N ALA A 220 -11.51 -12.09 -3.30
CA ALA A 220 -10.73 -11.38 -4.30
C ALA A 220 -9.81 -12.32 -5.10
N TYR A 221 -9.25 -13.33 -4.42
CA TYR A 221 -8.32 -14.29 -5.00
C TYR A 221 -8.93 -15.68 -5.18
N ALA A 222 -10.24 -15.90 -5.08
CA ALA A 222 -10.85 -17.24 -5.22
C ALA A 222 -10.63 -17.92 -6.60
N TRP A 223 -10.06 -17.19 -7.57
CA TRP A 223 -9.87 -17.61 -8.95
C TRP A 223 -8.49 -18.20 -9.26
N LEU A 224 -7.47 -18.10 -8.38
CA LEU A 224 -6.19 -18.82 -8.59
C LEU A 224 -6.33 -20.30 -8.18
#